data_AF-A0A3E0HET2-F1
#
_entry.id   AF-A0A3E0HET2-F1
#
_cell.length_a   1.000
_cell.length_b   1.000
_cell.length_c   1.000
_cell.angle_alpha   90.00
_cell.angle_beta   90.00
_cell.angle_gamma   90.00
#
_symmetry.space_group_name_H-M   'P 1'
#
loop_
_entity.id
_entity.type
_entity.pdbx_description
1 polymer ?
#
loop_
_entity_poly.entity_id
_entity_poly.type
_entity_poly.pdbx_seq_one_letter_code
_entity_poly.pdbx_strand_id
1 'polypeptide(L)'
;MGHWGYEYCQVYLRGPVPAVADLPSAPGVAVEPHHNNRRLERLGDDFPNWPTLVDVYADGQEGQQAIVGLVTALLRQMWAAGVPAVAACDFEDELPEPEW
;
A
#
# COMPACT_ATOMS: atom_id res chain seq x y z
N MET A 1 26.34 -14.17 4.72
CA MET A 1 25.95 -12.78 4.35
C MET A 1 24.48 -12.82 3.98
N GLY A 2 23.59 -12.39 4.88
CA GLY A 2 22.14 -12.37 4.62
C GLY A 2 21.76 -11.04 3.99
N HIS A 3 21.47 -11.04 2.70
CA HIS A 3 20.70 -9.96 2.09
C HIS A 3 19.24 -10.17 2.50
N TRP A 4 18.82 -9.53 3.59
CA TRP A 4 17.41 -9.39 3.92
C TRP A 4 16.89 -8.20 3.10
N GLY A 5 16.62 -8.42 1.82
CA GLY A 5 15.76 -7.52 1.06
C GLY A 5 14.34 -7.79 1.52
N TYR A 6 13.81 -6.92 2.37
CA TYR A 6 12.38 -6.89 2.62
C TYR A 6 11.75 -6.20 1.41
N GLU A 7 10.86 -6.89 0.73
CA GLU A 7 10.02 -6.23 -0.28
C GLU A 7 8.87 -5.56 0.47
N TYR A 8 8.63 -4.28 0.18
CA TYR A 8 7.68 -3.46 0.94
C TYR A 8 7.01 -2.44 0.03
N CYS A 9 5.72 -2.23 0.21
CA CYS A 9 4.98 -1.17 -0.43
C CYS A 9 4.03 -0.46 0.52
N GLN A 10 3.96 0.86 0.36
CA GLN A 10 3.04 1.74 1.07
C GLN A 10 1.87 2.07 0.19
N VAL A 11 0.64 1.86 0.69
CA VAL A 11 -0.58 2.29 0.00
C VAL A 11 -1.29 3.35 0.82
N TYR A 12 -1.46 4.52 0.23
CA TYR A 12 -2.13 5.67 0.84
C TYR A 12 -3.59 5.71 0.40
N LEU A 13 -4.52 5.91 1.33
CA LEU A 13 -5.96 5.99 1.06
C LEU A 13 -6.57 7.33 1.51
N ARG A 14 -7.45 7.93 0.69
CA ARG A 14 -8.31 9.06 1.08
C ARG A 14 -9.62 8.55 1.69
N GLY A 15 -9.52 7.80 2.77
CA GLY A 15 -10.66 7.18 3.46
C GLY A 15 -10.31 6.77 4.89
N PRO A 16 -11.28 6.26 5.67
CA PRO A 16 -11.02 5.72 7.00
C PRO A 16 -10.06 4.53 6.93
N VAL A 17 -9.42 4.19 8.05
CA VAL A 17 -8.58 3.00 8.16
C VAL A 17 -9.47 1.77 7.98
N PRO A 18 -9.25 0.93 6.94
CA PRO A 18 -10.02 -0.28 6.74
C PRO A 18 -9.67 -1.32 7.80
N ALA A 19 -10.62 -2.19 8.15
CA ALA A 19 -10.28 -3.35 8.97
C ALA A 19 -9.40 -4.30 8.14
N VAL A 20 -8.41 -4.94 8.79
CA VAL A 20 -7.52 -5.92 8.13
C VAL A 20 -8.33 -7.01 7.41
N ALA A 21 -9.45 -7.44 7.99
CA ALA A 21 -10.32 -8.48 7.43
C ALA A 21 -11.01 -8.08 6.11
N ASP A 22 -11.10 -6.78 5.82
CA ASP A 22 -11.70 -6.26 4.59
C ASP A 22 -10.66 -6.06 3.48
N LEU A 23 -9.38 -6.28 3.76
CA LEU A 23 -8.29 -6.14 2.80
C LEU A 23 -8.00 -7.48 2.11
N PRO A 24 -7.50 -7.46 0.87
CA PRO A 24 -7.04 -8.68 0.23
C PRO A 24 -5.88 -9.28 1.02
N SER A 25 -5.77 -10.62 0.98
CA SER A 25 -4.72 -11.38 1.66
C SER A 25 -4.00 -12.31 0.68
N ALA A 26 -2.69 -12.49 0.86
CA ALA A 26 -1.90 -13.49 0.13
C ALA A 26 -0.97 -14.27 1.07
N PRO A 27 -0.66 -15.54 0.79
CA PRO A 27 0.29 -16.32 1.59
C PRO A 27 1.66 -15.64 1.64
N GLY A 28 2.23 -15.50 2.84
CA GLY A 28 3.56 -14.90 3.03
C GLY A 28 3.61 -13.37 2.88
N VAL A 29 2.46 -12.71 2.73
CA VAL A 29 2.36 -11.25 2.66
C VAL A 29 1.54 -10.74 3.84
N ALA A 30 2.10 -9.81 4.59
CA ALA A 30 1.43 -9.11 5.67
C ALA A 30 0.87 -7.77 5.18
N VAL A 31 -0.26 -7.37 5.76
CA VAL A 31 -0.94 -6.11 5.47
C VAL A 31 -1.32 -5.43 6.78
N GLU A 32 -0.86 -4.20 6.96
CA GLU A 32 -1.03 -3.44 8.20
C GLU A 32 -1.63 -2.04 7.93
N PRO A 33 -2.97 -1.90 8.01
CA PRO A 33 -3.63 -0.61 7.89
C PRO A 33 -3.51 0.18 9.19
N HIS A 34 -3.16 1.45 9.08
CA HIS A 34 -3.04 2.35 10.21
C HIS A 34 -3.37 3.79 9.81
N HIS A 35 -3.68 4.61 10.82
CA HIS A 35 -3.82 6.04 10.61
C HIS A 35 -2.46 6.60 10.18
N ASN A 36 -2.45 7.38 9.10
CA ASN A 36 -1.26 8.10 8.69
C ASN A 36 -1.00 9.25 9.68
N ASN A 37 -0.33 8.90 10.78
CA ASN A 37 0.08 9.83 11.83
C ASN A 37 1.38 10.56 11.49
N ARG A 38 1.91 10.38 10.27
CA ARG A 38 3.07 11.11 9.78
C ARG A 38 2.67 12.57 9.64
N ARG A 39 2.94 13.35 10.69
CA ARG A 39 2.91 14.81 10.66
C ARG A 39 4.05 15.25 9.74
N LEU A 40 3.79 15.31 8.43
CA LEU A 40 4.77 15.79 7.45
C LEU A 40 4.90 17.31 7.58
N GLU A 41 5.38 17.82 8.72
CA GLU A 41 5.61 19.26 8.96
C GLU A 41 6.66 19.89 8.03
N ARG A 42 7.22 19.11 7.09
CA ARG A 42 8.33 19.51 6.22
C ARG A 42 8.11 19.29 4.73
N LEU A 43 6.97 18.78 4.30
CA LEU A 43 6.66 18.57 2.88
C LEU A 43 5.29 19.20 2.63
N GLY A 44 5.27 20.30 1.87
CA GLY A 44 4.13 21.21 1.70
C GLY A 44 2.79 20.56 1.32
N ASP A 45 1.77 21.43 1.24
CA ASP A 45 0.33 21.19 1.43
C ASP A 45 -0.37 20.03 0.67
N ASP A 46 0.28 19.32 -0.24
CA ASP A 46 -0.34 18.29 -1.09
C ASP A 46 -0.23 16.84 -0.59
N PHE A 47 0.83 16.49 0.16
CA PHE A 47 0.97 15.15 0.76
C PHE A 47 0.23 14.89 2.10
N PRO A 48 -0.03 15.88 2.99
CA PRO A 48 -0.65 15.63 4.31
C PRO A 48 -2.16 15.25 4.28
N ASN A 49 -2.78 15.07 3.10
CA ASN A 49 -4.23 14.84 2.97
C ASN A 49 -4.65 13.37 2.82
N TRP A 50 -3.73 12.41 3.00
CA TRP A 50 -4.02 10.97 2.94
C TRP A 50 -4.06 10.40 4.37
N PRO A 51 -5.24 10.33 5.03
CA PRO A 51 -5.36 10.03 6.46
C PRO A 51 -5.03 8.58 6.83
N THR A 52 -4.89 7.70 5.84
CA THR A 52 -4.71 6.26 6.03
C THR A 52 -3.54 5.78 5.21
N LEU A 53 -2.73 4.94 5.83
CA LEU A 53 -1.60 4.24 5.24
C LEU A 53 -1.79 2.73 5.48
N VAL A 54 -1.54 1.94 4.46
CA VAL A 54 -1.54 0.48 4.51
C VAL A 54 -0.14 0.02 4.12
N ASP A 55 0.55 -0.59 5.07
CA ASP A 55 1.85 -1.22 4.84
C ASP A 55 1.63 -2.63 4.30
N VAL A 56 2.33 -2.97 3.21
CA VAL A 56 2.30 -4.30 2.60
C VAL A 56 3.73 -4.79 2.48
N TYR A 57 4.05 -5.95 3.06
CA TYR A 57 5.40 -6.52 3.00
C TYR A 57 5.37 -8.04 2.96
N ALA A 58 6.41 -8.61 2.38
CA ALA A 58 6.61 -10.05 2.31
C ALA A 58 7.98 -10.41 2.85
N ASP A 59 8.05 -11.54 3.55
CA ASP A 59 9.31 -12.10 4.03
C ASP A 59 9.96 -12.93 2.92
N GLY A 60 11.13 -12.48 2.42
CA GLY A 60 11.98 -13.22 1.49
C GLY A 60 11.98 -12.72 0.04
N GLN A 61 12.89 -13.28 -0.76
CA GLN A 61 13.22 -12.81 -2.11
C GLN A 61 12.14 -13.11 -3.17
N GLU A 62 11.20 -14.01 -2.90
CA GLU A 62 10.08 -14.33 -3.80
C GLU A 62 8.87 -13.41 -3.57
N GLY A 63 9.00 -12.43 -2.66
CA GLY A 63 7.91 -11.58 -2.18
C GLY A 63 7.39 -10.54 -3.17
N GLN A 64 8.22 -10.03 -4.09
CA GLN A 64 7.85 -8.89 -4.94
C GLN A 64 6.59 -9.17 -5.77
N GLN A 65 6.53 -10.30 -6.50
CA GLN A 65 5.34 -10.63 -7.30
C GLN A 65 4.09 -10.82 -6.43
N ALA A 66 4.26 -11.34 -5.21
CA ALA A 66 3.16 -11.48 -4.25
C ALA A 66 2.68 -10.10 -3.77
N ILE A 67 3.58 -9.16 -3.50
CA ILE A 67 3.23 -7.78 -3.13
C ILE A 67 2.59 -7.05 -4.31
N VAL A 68 3.17 -7.10 -5.52
CA VAL A 68 2.60 -6.50 -6.73
C VAL A 68 1.17 -6.99 -6.95
N GLY A 69 0.95 -8.31 -6.86
CA GLY A 69 -0.38 -8.89 -6.99
C GLY A 69 -1.35 -8.41 -5.91
N LEU A 70 -0.89 -8.35 -4.65
CA LEU A 70 -1.73 -7.94 -3.52
C LEU A 70 -2.06 -6.44 -3.55
N VAL A 71 -1.07 -5.59 -3.83
CA VAL A 71 -1.23 -4.14 -3.98
C VAL A 71 -2.13 -3.82 -5.17
N THR A 72 -1.99 -4.54 -6.29
CA THR A 72 -2.90 -4.43 -7.43
C THR A 72 -4.35 -4.72 -7.04
N ALA A 73 -4.57 -5.80 -6.27
CA ALA A 73 -5.90 -6.15 -5.79
C ALA A 73 -6.45 -5.07 -4.83
N LEU A 74 -5.61 -4.56 -3.93
CA LEU A 74 -5.96 -3.50 -2.99
C LEU A 74 -6.37 -2.21 -3.72
N LEU A 75 -5.54 -1.72 -4.63
CA LEU A 75 -5.83 -0.50 -5.41
C LEU A 75 -7.15 -0.61 -6.16
N ARG A 76 -7.35 -1.72 -6.90
CA ARG A 76 -8.59 -1.96 -7.62
C ARG A 76 -9.81 -2.03 -6.71
N GLN A 77 -9.69 -2.69 -5.56
CA GLN A 77 -10.78 -2.76 -4.58
C GLN A 77 -11.15 -1.37 -4.06
N MET A 78 -10.16 -0.54 -3.74
CA MET A 78 -10.39 0.82 -3.24
C MET A 78 -11.02 1.72 -4.30
N TRP A 79 -10.52 1.67 -5.53
CA TRP A 79 -11.09 2.46 -6.62
C TRP A 79 -12.51 2.02 -6.97
N ALA A 80 -12.79 0.71 -6.97
CA ALA A 80 -14.15 0.20 -7.15
C ALA A 80 -15.11 0.66 -6.04
N ALA A 81 -14.60 0.93 -4.84
CA ALA A 81 -15.34 1.51 -3.72
C ALA A 81 -15.41 3.05 -3.77
N GLY A 82 -14.83 3.69 -4.79
CA GLY A 82 -14.77 5.15 -4.90
C GLY A 82 -13.79 5.82 -3.92
N VAL A 83 -12.88 5.05 -3.32
CA VAL A 83 -11.84 5.55 -2.41
C VAL A 83 -10.58 5.82 -3.23
N PRO A 84 -10.11 7.09 -3.30
CA PRO A 84 -8.81 7.37 -3.91
C PRO A 84 -7.71 6.61 -3.16
N ALA A 85 -6.85 5.93 -3.91
CA ALA A 85 -5.76 5.10 -3.41
C ALA A 85 -4.54 5.23 -4.34
N VAL A 86 -3.35 5.36 -3.76
CA VAL A 86 -2.06 5.38 -4.50
C VAL A 86 -1.02 4.55 -3.76
N ALA A 87 -0.14 3.91 -4.51
CA ALA A 87 0.99 3.16 -3.97
C ALA A 87 2.29 3.99 -4.08
N ALA A 88 3.23 3.76 -3.16
CA ALA A 88 4.59 4.28 -3.22
C ALA A 88 5.56 3.17 -2.84
N CYS A 89 6.28 2.65 -3.84
CA CYS A 89 7.28 1.59 -3.69
C CYS A 89 8.15 1.45 -4.95
N ASP A 90 9.24 0.68 -4.85
CA ASP A 90 10.26 0.56 -5.91
C ASP A 90 9.76 -0.12 -7.21
N PHE A 91 8.55 -0.70 -7.19
CA PHE A 91 7.89 -1.35 -8.33
C PHE A 91 6.56 -0.68 -8.67
N GLU A 92 6.43 0.63 -8.40
CA GLU A 92 5.23 1.41 -8.75
C GLU A 92 4.86 1.33 -10.24
N ASP A 93 5.86 1.21 -11.12
CA ASP A 93 5.69 1.04 -12.57
C ASP A 93 5.00 -0.28 -12.97
N GLU A 94 4.96 -1.27 -12.07
CA GLU A 94 4.28 -2.56 -12.28
C GLU A 94 2.81 -2.55 -11.83
N LEU A 95 2.39 -1.48 -11.14
CA LEU A 95 1.06 -1.35 -10.55
C LEU A 95 0.08 -0.74 -11.55
N PRO A 96 -1.23 -1.01 -11.40
CA PRO A 96 -2.22 -0.33 -12.23
C PRO A 96 -2.21 1.18 -11.97
N GLU A 97 -2.57 1.95 -12.98
CA GLU A 97 -2.86 3.37 -12.86
C GLU A 97 -4.38 3.61 -12.73
N PRO A 98 -4.80 4.64 -12.00
CA PRO A 98 -6.20 5.03 -11.97
C PRO A 98 -6.71 5.59 -13.31
N GLU A 99 -7.89 5.16 -13.76
CA GLU A 99 -8.54 5.63 -15.01
C GLU A 99 -9.53 6.80 -14.80
N TRP A 100 -9.26 7.74 -13.88
CA TRP A 100 -10.16 8.85 -13.54
C TRP A 100 -9.69 10.24 -13.96
#